data_AF-A0A936DYQ0-F1
#
_entry.id   AF-A0A936DYQ0-F1
#
_cell.length_a   1.000
_cell.length_b   1.000
_cell.length_c   1.000
_cell.angle_alpha   90.00
_cell.angle_beta   90.00
_cell.angle_gamma   90.00
#
_symmetry.space_group_name_H-M   'P 1'
#
loop_
_entity.id
_entity.type
_entity.pdbx_description
1 polymer ?
#
loop_
_entity_poly.entity_id
_entity_poly.type
_entity_poly.pdbx_seq_one_letter_code
_entity_poly.pdbx_strand_id
1 'polypeptide(L)'
;MRRGFVSAIAMNGSGIIHDFEIAVAGWTSEDVDSALGSGAFGMAEETGRMINQAIKDGVRNDCGAGESVGAMLVEAKPEFAQYSILHEAYRLKIPVTAHITIGTDIIHIHPHADGAAIGAASYRDFLLFTSLVRDLDDGGVYINLGSAVTMPEVFLKAVTVIRNLGYPLRNFTTANFDFIQHYRPLANVVRRPVADGAGKGYSITGHHELMIPLLAAAVIRRSKF
;
A
#
# COMPACT_ATOMS: atom_id res chain seq x y z
N MET A 1 9.62 0.11 -10.04
CA MET A 1 8.59 -0.07 -11.09
C MET A 1 9.18 -0.14 -12.49
N ARG A 2 9.52 0.98 -13.17
CA ARG A 2 10.02 0.97 -14.58
C ARG A 2 11.20 0.04 -14.89
N ARG A 3 12.07 -0.23 -13.90
CA ARG A 3 13.22 -1.14 -14.01
C ARG A 3 12.92 -2.61 -13.66
N GLY A 4 11.65 -2.97 -13.44
CA GLY A 4 11.23 -4.35 -13.15
C GLY A 4 11.43 -4.83 -11.71
N PHE A 5 12.04 -4.04 -10.80
CA PHE A 5 12.29 -4.46 -9.41
C PHE A 5 11.06 -4.54 -8.49
N VAL A 6 9.91 -4.01 -8.94
CA VAL A 6 8.68 -3.96 -8.13
C VAL A 6 7.59 -4.60 -8.96
N SER A 7 7.06 -5.73 -8.48
CA SER A 7 5.99 -6.50 -9.13
C SER A 7 4.60 -6.19 -8.59
N ALA A 8 4.50 -5.63 -7.39
CA ALA A 8 3.24 -5.20 -6.78
C ALA A 8 3.48 -4.16 -5.68
N ILE A 9 2.44 -3.42 -5.33
CA ILE A 9 2.45 -2.44 -4.22
C ILE A 9 1.20 -2.66 -3.37
N ALA A 10 1.36 -2.58 -2.05
CA ALA A 10 0.24 -2.64 -1.12
C ALA A 10 0.37 -1.51 -0.10
N MET A 11 -0.72 -0.77 0.14
CA MET A 11 -0.75 0.39 1.02
C MET A 11 -2.00 0.41 1.90
N ASN A 12 -2.03 1.28 2.91
CA ASN A 12 -3.24 1.61 3.67
C ASN A 12 -4.02 2.75 2.97
N GLY A 13 -5.16 3.15 3.52
CA GLY A 13 -5.97 4.24 2.95
C GLY A 13 -5.24 5.59 2.89
N SER A 14 -4.48 5.96 3.92
CA SER A 14 -3.66 7.19 3.91
C SER A 14 -2.65 7.23 2.76
N GLY A 15 -2.05 6.09 2.40
CA GLY A 15 -1.16 5.99 1.25
C GLY A 15 -1.83 6.40 -0.07
N ILE A 16 -3.11 6.05 -0.28
CA ILE A 16 -3.86 6.50 -1.46
C ILE A 16 -4.03 8.01 -1.44
N ILE A 17 -4.45 8.55 -0.29
CA ILE A 17 -4.77 9.97 -0.14
C ILE A 17 -3.54 10.82 -0.46
N HIS A 18 -2.40 10.52 0.16
CA HIS A 18 -1.19 11.31 -0.03
C HIS A 18 -0.61 11.16 -1.44
N ASP A 19 -0.70 9.96 -2.03
CA ASP A 19 -0.27 9.76 -3.42
C ASP A 19 -1.14 10.54 -4.40
N PHE A 20 -2.46 10.60 -4.17
CA PHE A 20 -3.39 11.43 -4.92
C PHE A 20 -3.06 12.93 -4.78
N GLU A 21 -2.86 13.42 -3.55
CA GLU A 21 -2.52 14.83 -3.30
C GLU A 21 -1.21 15.22 -3.99
N ILE A 22 -0.19 14.36 -3.93
CA ILE A 22 1.06 14.56 -4.67
C ILE A 22 0.79 14.61 -6.18
N ALA A 23 -0.07 13.75 -6.72
CA ALA A 23 -0.40 13.74 -8.14
C ALA A 23 -1.06 15.05 -8.60
N VAL A 24 -1.95 15.61 -7.77
CA VAL A 24 -2.81 16.76 -8.12
C VAL A 24 -2.14 18.09 -7.76
N ALA A 25 -1.56 18.20 -6.57
CA ALA A 25 -1.05 19.45 -6.00
C ALA A 25 0.49 19.47 -5.83
N GLY A 26 1.16 18.33 -5.92
CA GLY A 26 2.63 18.25 -5.80
C GLY A 26 3.14 18.19 -4.35
N TRP A 27 2.25 18.23 -3.34
CA TRP A 27 2.57 18.09 -1.91
C TRP A 27 1.39 17.44 -1.17
N THR A 28 1.65 16.92 0.03
CA THR A 28 0.62 16.35 0.93
C THR A 28 -0.02 17.45 1.78
N SER A 29 -1.29 17.29 2.15
CA SER A 29 -2.03 18.27 2.97
C SER A 29 -1.92 17.98 4.48
N GLU A 30 -0.70 17.93 5.02
CA GLU A 30 -0.48 17.63 6.44
C GLU A 30 0.05 18.84 7.21
N ASP A 31 -0.85 19.74 7.61
CA ASP A 31 -0.66 20.55 8.83
C ASP A 31 -1.80 20.21 9.82
N VAL A 32 -1.57 19.13 10.56
CA VAL A 32 -2.53 18.53 11.50
C VAL A 32 -2.86 19.50 12.64
N ASP A 33 -1.83 20.18 13.18
CA ASP A 33 -1.95 21.02 14.37
C ASP A 33 -2.73 22.31 14.09
N SER A 34 -2.61 22.88 12.89
CA SER A 34 -3.35 24.11 12.52
C SER A 34 -4.81 23.86 12.14
N ALA A 35 -5.16 22.68 11.64
CA ALA A 35 -6.49 22.39 11.08
C ALA A 35 -7.44 21.61 12.01
N LEU A 36 -6.92 20.98 13.08
CA LEU A 36 -7.74 20.22 14.04
C LEU A 36 -8.67 21.13 14.86
N GLY A 37 -8.21 22.31 15.27
CA GLY A 37 -9.00 23.23 16.11
C GLY A 37 -10.26 23.77 15.43
N SER A 38 -10.28 23.84 14.10
CA SER A 38 -11.43 24.29 13.30
C SER A 38 -12.31 23.15 12.79
N GLY A 39 -11.91 21.90 12.98
CA GLY A 39 -12.57 20.72 12.40
C GLY A 39 -12.38 20.58 10.88
N ALA A 40 -11.47 21.37 10.28
CA ALA A 40 -11.19 21.35 8.84
C ALA A 40 -10.13 20.31 8.44
N PHE A 41 -9.45 19.69 9.41
CA PHE A 41 -8.46 18.65 9.15
C PHE A 41 -9.10 17.48 8.37
N GLY A 42 -8.52 17.15 7.21
CA GLY A 42 -9.02 16.09 6.35
C GLY A 42 -10.28 16.41 5.55
N MET A 43 -10.75 17.66 5.54
CA MET A 43 -11.96 18.09 4.84
C MET A 43 -11.68 18.69 3.46
N ALA A 44 -10.58 18.31 2.82
CA ALA A 44 -10.30 18.71 1.44
C ALA A 44 -11.39 18.14 0.53
N GLU A 45 -12.32 19.00 0.12
CA GLU A 45 -13.52 18.62 -0.63
C GLU A 45 -13.18 17.90 -1.94
N GLU A 46 -12.15 18.36 -2.65
CA GLU A 46 -11.72 17.75 -3.90
C GLU A 46 -11.15 16.34 -3.68
N THR A 47 -10.19 16.17 -2.77
CA THR A 47 -9.57 14.88 -2.44
C THR A 47 -10.59 13.85 -1.97
N GLY A 48 -11.41 14.22 -0.98
CA GLY A 48 -12.42 13.32 -0.43
C GLY A 48 -13.48 12.92 -1.44
N ARG A 49 -13.95 13.87 -2.27
CA ARG A 49 -14.94 13.61 -3.31
C ARG A 49 -14.39 12.74 -4.42
N MET A 50 -13.21 13.06 -4.97
CA MET A 50 -12.65 12.36 -6.12
C MET A 50 -12.25 10.93 -5.78
N ILE A 51 -11.62 10.69 -4.64
CA ILE A 51 -11.24 9.33 -4.21
C ILE A 51 -12.50 8.49 -3.95
N ASN A 52 -13.48 9.00 -3.22
CA ASN A 52 -14.73 8.27 -2.98
C ASN A 52 -15.49 7.99 -4.28
N GLN A 53 -15.50 8.93 -5.23
CA GLN A 53 -16.11 8.70 -6.53
C GLN A 53 -15.36 7.62 -7.32
N ALA A 54 -14.04 7.68 -7.36
CA ALA A 54 -13.21 6.67 -8.01
C ALA A 54 -13.47 5.26 -7.43
N ILE A 55 -13.54 5.14 -6.10
CA ILE A 55 -13.86 3.86 -5.43
C ILE A 55 -15.24 3.34 -5.84
N LYS A 56 -16.28 4.20 -5.80
CA LYS A 56 -17.64 3.80 -6.21
C LYS A 56 -17.69 3.37 -7.68
N ASP A 57 -16.95 4.06 -8.54
CA ASP A 57 -16.91 3.76 -9.98
C ASP A 57 -16.16 2.46 -10.25
N GLY A 58 -15.04 2.26 -9.58
CA GLY A 58 -14.26 1.04 -9.69
C GLY A 58 -14.97 -0.19 -9.15
N VAL A 59 -15.74 -0.09 -8.07
CA VAL A 59 -16.57 -1.22 -7.59
C VAL A 59 -17.59 -1.65 -8.64
N ARG A 60 -18.17 -0.72 -9.41
CA ARG A 60 -19.08 -1.05 -10.53
C ARG A 60 -18.37 -1.73 -11.69
N ASN A 61 -17.05 -1.56 -11.78
CA ASN A 61 -16.17 -2.15 -12.79
C ASN A 61 -15.31 -3.29 -12.23
N ASP A 62 -15.66 -3.87 -11.08
CA ASP A 62 -14.93 -5.01 -10.52
C ASP A 62 -13.45 -4.70 -10.19
N CYS A 63 -13.17 -3.46 -9.76
CA CYS A 63 -11.84 -3.00 -9.34
C CYS A 63 -11.73 -2.85 -7.82
N GLY A 64 -10.51 -3.04 -7.30
CA GLY A 64 -10.15 -2.69 -5.93
C GLY A 64 -9.81 -1.20 -5.79
N ALA A 65 -9.63 -0.70 -4.58
CA ALA A 65 -9.44 0.74 -4.35
C ALA A 65 -8.14 1.27 -4.97
N GLY A 66 -7.04 0.52 -4.86
CA GLY A 66 -5.75 0.90 -5.46
C GLY A 66 -5.83 1.06 -6.98
N GLU A 67 -6.41 0.06 -7.67
CA GLU A 67 -6.63 0.12 -9.11
C GLU A 67 -7.58 1.25 -9.52
N SER A 68 -8.67 1.43 -8.77
CA SER A 68 -9.70 2.44 -9.07
C SER A 68 -9.13 3.86 -9.07
N VAL A 69 -8.32 4.19 -8.07
CA VAL A 69 -7.71 5.53 -7.98
C VAL A 69 -6.59 5.70 -9.00
N GLY A 70 -5.78 4.66 -9.25
CA GLY A 70 -4.78 4.68 -10.32
C GLY A 70 -5.38 4.92 -11.71
N ALA A 71 -6.49 4.25 -12.02
CA ALA A 71 -7.23 4.44 -13.27
C ALA A 71 -7.76 5.86 -13.41
N MET A 72 -8.38 6.39 -12.35
CA MET A 72 -8.89 7.75 -12.31
C MET A 72 -7.76 8.79 -12.51
N LEU A 73 -6.61 8.61 -11.86
CA LEU A 73 -5.47 9.51 -12.03
C LEU A 73 -4.92 9.53 -13.46
N VAL A 74 -4.89 8.37 -14.14
CA VAL A 74 -4.48 8.30 -15.55
C VAL A 74 -5.46 9.04 -16.46
N GLU A 75 -6.76 8.95 -16.19
CA GLU A 75 -7.78 9.67 -16.96
C GLU A 75 -7.76 11.18 -16.69
N ALA A 76 -7.59 11.58 -15.42
CA ALA A 76 -7.57 12.98 -14.99
C ALA A 76 -6.34 13.75 -15.46
N LYS A 77 -5.22 13.06 -15.74
CA LYS A 77 -3.94 13.64 -16.20
C LYS A 77 -3.48 14.85 -15.36
N PRO A 78 -3.36 14.70 -14.03
CA PRO A 78 -3.02 15.82 -13.18
C PRO A 78 -1.56 16.27 -13.41
N GLU A 79 -1.26 17.52 -13.06
CA GLU A 79 0.02 18.19 -13.37
C GLU A 79 1.24 17.42 -12.87
N PHE A 80 1.14 16.79 -11.70
CA PHE A 80 2.24 16.10 -11.02
C PHE A 80 2.15 14.57 -11.11
N ALA A 81 1.39 14.04 -12.08
CA ALA A 81 1.15 12.60 -12.25
C ALA A 81 2.42 11.74 -12.29
N GLN A 82 3.56 12.27 -12.76
CA GLN A 82 4.83 11.54 -12.78
C GLN A 82 5.40 11.18 -11.40
N TYR A 83 4.92 11.82 -10.33
CA TYR A 83 5.35 11.58 -8.95
C TYR A 83 4.44 10.61 -8.21
N SER A 84 3.26 10.29 -8.76
CA SER A 84 2.31 9.35 -8.17
C SER A 84 2.67 7.90 -8.46
N ILE A 85 2.72 7.11 -7.40
CA ILE A 85 2.87 5.67 -7.42
C ILE A 85 1.66 5.02 -8.07
N LEU A 86 0.43 5.42 -7.72
CA LEU A 86 -0.81 4.85 -8.23
C LEU A 86 -0.94 5.07 -9.74
N HIS A 87 -0.71 6.31 -10.20
CA HIS A 87 -0.73 6.65 -11.62
C HIS A 87 0.29 5.82 -12.40
N GLU A 88 1.55 5.79 -11.96
CA GLU A 88 2.61 5.08 -12.68
C GLU A 88 2.42 3.56 -12.64
N ALA A 89 1.96 3.00 -11.52
CA ALA A 89 1.68 1.57 -11.39
C ALA A 89 0.54 1.13 -12.33
N TYR A 90 -0.55 1.90 -12.40
CA TYR A 90 -1.65 1.62 -13.32
C TYR A 90 -1.17 1.64 -14.78
N ARG A 91 -0.41 2.66 -15.17
CA ARG A 91 0.17 2.78 -16.52
C ARG A 91 1.08 1.61 -16.90
N LEU A 92 1.84 1.09 -15.93
CA LEU A 92 2.75 -0.04 -16.10
C LEU A 92 2.08 -1.40 -15.89
N LYS A 93 0.78 -1.44 -15.58
CA LYS A 93 0.04 -2.66 -15.21
C LYS A 93 0.67 -3.42 -14.03
N ILE A 94 1.21 -2.67 -13.07
CA ILE A 94 1.68 -3.21 -11.80
C ILE A 94 0.50 -3.16 -10.82
N PRO A 95 0.08 -4.29 -10.24
CA PRO A 95 -1.04 -4.31 -9.31
C PRO A 95 -0.75 -3.48 -8.06
N VAL A 96 -1.75 -2.68 -7.67
CA VAL A 96 -1.75 -1.93 -6.41
C VAL A 96 -2.99 -2.30 -5.61
N THR A 97 -2.78 -2.66 -4.34
CA THR A 97 -3.85 -2.91 -3.40
C THR A 97 -3.85 -1.85 -2.30
N ALA A 98 -5.03 -1.44 -1.86
CA ALA A 98 -5.18 -0.53 -0.75
C ALA A 98 -6.14 -1.07 0.31
N HIS A 99 -5.60 -1.24 1.51
CA HIS A 99 -6.29 -1.81 2.65
C HIS A 99 -6.78 -0.69 3.55
N ILE A 100 -7.98 -0.20 3.24
CA ILE A 100 -8.62 0.92 3.94
C ILE A 100 -9.09 0.44 5.31
N THR A 101 -8.60 1.07 6.38
CA THR A 101 -9.05 0.81 7.75
C THR A 101 -10.14 1.81 8.10
N ILE A 102 -11.36 1.33 8.32
CA ILE A 102 -12.50 2.20 8.59
C ILE A 102 -12.25 3.06 9.83
N GLY A 103 -12.39 4.38 9.65
CA GLY A 103 -12.21 5.37 10.71
C GLY A 103 -10.77 5.88 10.89
N THR A 104 -9.79 5.42 10.11
CA THR A 104 -8.40 5.93 10.21
C THR A 104 -8.10 7.04 9.21
N ASP A 105 -8.83 7.08 8.10
CA ASP A 105 -8.51 7.91 6.94
C ASP A 105 -9.63 8.93 6.64
N ILE A 106 -9.24 10.06 6.06
CA ILE A 106 -10.14 11.20 5.79
C ILE A 106 -11.26 10.88 4.78
N ILE A 107 -11.09 9.82 3.97
CA ILE A 107 -12.12 9.37 3.04
C ILE A 107 -13.41 8.94 3.73
N HIS A 108 -13.36 8.56 5.01
CA HIS A 108 -14.54 8.13 5.78
C HIS A 108 -15.39 9.28 6.33
N ILE A 109 -14.77 10.45 6.55
CA ILE A 109 -15.44 11.62 7.16
C ILE A 109 -16.03 12.57 6.11
N HIS A 110 -15.85 12.26 4.82
CA HIS A 110 -16.35 13.03 3.70
C HIS A 110 -17.82 12.69 3.38
N PRO A 111 -18.70 13.65 3.03
CA PRO A 111 -20.12 13.38 2.73
C PRO A 111 -20.37 12.41 1.57
N HIS A 112 -19.41 12.26 0.67
CA HIS A 112 -19.48 11.31 -0.46
C HIS A 112 -19.03 9.88 -0.11
N ALA A 113 -18.64 9.63 1.15
CA ALA A 113 -18.24 8.31 1.62
C ALA A 113 -19.38 7.29 1.47
N ASP A 114 -19.05 6.15 0.88
CA ASP A 114 -19.95 5.00 0.76
C ASP A 114 -19.26 3.79 1.41
N GLY A 115 -19.72 3.43 2.61
CA GLY A 115 -19.13 2.33 3.37
C GLY A 115 -19.24 0.98 2.67
N ALA A 116 -20.28 0.76 1.87
CA ALA A 116 -20.43 -0.47 1.09
C ALA A 116 -19.39 -0.52 -0.05
N ALA A 117 -19.21 0.59 -0.77
CA ALA A 117 -18.20 0.68 -1.82
C ALA A 117 -16.77 0.57 -1.25
N ILE A 118 -16.46 1.29 -0.16
CA ILE A 118 -15.16 1.22 0.52
C ILE A 118 -14.86 -0.21 0.98
N GLY A 119 -15.83 -0.86 1.64
CA GLY A 119 -15.69 -2.23 2.11
C GLY A 119 -15.48 -3.22 0.96
N ALA A 120 -16.28 -3.10 -0.10
CA ALA A 120 -16.16 -3.97 -1.28
C ALA A 120 -14.80 -3.81 -1.99
N ALA A 121 -14.36 -2.58 -2.22
CA ALA A 121 -13.09 -2.29 -2.88
C ALA A 121 -11.89 -2.77 -2.04
N SER A 122 -11.88 -2.49 -0.73
CA SER A 122 -10.83 -2.92 0.20
C SER A 122 -10.77 -4.44 0.33
N TYR A 123 -11.93 -5.13 0.35
CA TYR A 123 -11.97 -6.59 0.36
C TYR A 123 -11.45 -7.19 -0.94
N ARG A 124 -11.76 -6.59 -2.09
CA ARG A 124 -11.22 -7.03 -3.38
C ARG A 124 -9.70 -6.87 -3.45
N ASP A 125 -9.19 -5.75 -2.95
CA ASP A 125 -7.76 -5.51 -2.80
C ASP A 125 -7.11 -6.55 -1.87
N PHE A 126 -7.79 -6.97 -0.79
CA PHE A 126 -7.32 -8.08 0.04
C PHE A 126 -7.22 -9.40 -0.73
N LEU A 127 -8.24 -9.76 -1.53
CA LEU A 127 -8.19 -10.98 -2.35
C LEU A 127 -7.05 -10.93 -3.37
N LEU A 128 -6.89 -9.81 -4.08
CA LEU A 128 -5.75 -9.61 -4.98
C LEU A 128 -4.43 -9.73 -4.23
N PHE A 129 -4.30 -9.08 -3.07
CA PHE A 129 -3.09 -9.14 -2.25
C PHE A 129 -2.78 -10.58 -1.80
N THR A 130 -3.78 -11.39 -1.46
CA THR A 130 -3.52 -12.80 -1.14
C THR A 130 -2.92 -13.56 -2.32
N SER A 131 -3.39 -13.31 -3.54
CA SER A 131 -2.81 -13.93 -4.74
C SER A 131 -1.37 -13.50 -4.98
N LEU A 132 -1.04 -12.23 -4.71
CA LEU A 132 0.32 -11.71 -4.81
C LEU A 132 1.25 -12.30 -3.74
N VAL A 133 0.74 -12.53 -2.53
CA VAL A 133 1.49 -13.17 -1.44
C VAL A 133 1.80 -14.63 -1.77
N ARG A 134 0.92 -15.35 -2.47
CA ARG A 134 1.21 -16.71 -2.96
C ARG A 134 2.43 -16.72 -3.86
N ASP A 135 2.58 -15.72 -4.72
CA ASP A 135 3.67 -15.62 -5.69
C ASP A 135 5.01 -15.23 -5.04
N LEU A 136 5.06 -15.12 -3.70
CA LEU A 136 6.32 -15.00 -2.96
C LEU A 136 7.05 -16.34 -2.79
N ASP A 137 6.36 -17.48 -2.96
CA ASP A 137 6.99 -18.81 -2.86
C ASP A 137 8.19 -18.91 -3.81
N ASP A 138 9.26 -19.52 -3.31
CA ASP A 138 10.48 -19.79 -4.07
C ASP A 138 11.23 -18.56 -4.59
N GLY A 139 11.54 -17.63 -3.68
CA GLY A 139 12.50 -16.55 -3.92
C GLY A 139 11.91 -15.14 -3.89
N GLY A 140 10.61 -14.99 -3.62
CA GLY A 140 9.96 -13.69 -3.53
C GLY A 140 10.40 -12.87 -2.31
N VAL A 141 10.14 -11.56 -2.39
CA VAL A 141 10.50 -10.59 -1.34
C VAL A 141 9.30 -9.73 -0.99
N TYR A 142 8.93 -9.69 0.30
CA TYR A 142 7.97 -8.75 0.86
C TYR A 142 8.68 -7.73 1.75
N ILE A 143 8.41 -6.44 1.52
CA ILE A 143 9.01 -5.35 2.29
C ILE A 143 7.88 -4.52 2.92
N ASN A 144 7.86 -4.49 4.25
CA ASN A 144 7.00 -3.59 5.03
C ASN A 144 7.74 -2.28 5.29
N LEU A 145 7.21 -1.16 4.79
CA LEU A 145 7.80 0.17 4.95
C LEU A 145 6.89 1.01 5.86
N GLY A 146 7.31 1.25 7.10
CA GLY A 146 6.66 2.20 8.03
C GLY A 146 5.27 1.85 8.55
N SER A 147 4.64 0.77 8.08
CA SER A 147 3.33 0.37 8.59
C SER A 147 3.46 -0.44 9.88
N ALA A 148 3.04 0.15 11.00
CA ALA A 148 3.10 -0.49 12.31
C ALA A 148 1.93 -1.46 12.59
N VAL A 149 0.79 -1.33 11.89
CA VAL A 149 -0.43 -2.10 12.20
C VAL A 149 -1.10 -2.68 10.95
N THR A 150 -1.66 -1.84 10.07
CA THR A 150 -2.53 -2.31 8.96
C THR A 150 -1.83 -3.33 8.07
N MET A 151 -0.66 -2.99 7.51
CA MET A 151 0.03 -3.90 6.59
C MET A 151 0.57 -5.17 7.27
N PRO A 152 1.19 -5.12 8.46
CA PRO A 152 1.54 -6.33 9.20
C PRO A 152 0.36 -7.27 9.46
N GLU A 153 -0.81 -6.73 9.82
CA GLU A 153 -2.00 -7.55 10.06
C GLU A 153 -2.52 -8.15 8.75
N VAL A 154 -2.68 -7.34 7.70
CA VAL A 154 -3.14 -7.79 6.38
C VAL A 154 -2.22 -8.89 5.82
N PHE A 155 -0.90 -8.69 5.88
CA PHE A 155 0.09 -9.68 5.43
C PHE A 155 -0.03 -11.01 6.17
N LEU A 156 -0.17 -10.99 7.50
CA LEU A 156 -0.35 -12.23 8.26
C LEU A 156 -1.63 -12.99 7.87
N LYS A 157 -2.70 -12.26 7.54
CA LYS A 157 -3.98 -12.89 7.13
C LYS A 157 -3.86 -13.47 5.72
N ALA A 158 -3.18 -12.78 4.80
CA ALA A 158 -2.88 -13.31 3.49
C ALA A 158 -2.04 -14.60 3.57
N VAL A 159 -0.97 -14.60 4.37
CA VAL A 159 -0.15 -15.80 4.63
C VAL A 159 -0.99 -16.96 5.18
N THR A 160 -1.89 -16.66 6.12
CA THR A 160 -2.81 -17.66 6.69
C THR A 160 -3.73 -18.26 5.62
N VAL A 161 -4.33 -17.42 4.77
CA VAL A 161 -5.20 -17.87 3.66
C VAL A 161 -4.44 -18.78 2.69
N ILE A 162 -3.26 -18.35 2.24
CA ILE A 162 -2.45 -19.14 1.28
C ILE A 162 -2.09 -20.51 1.83
N ARG A 163 -1.65 -20.58 3.09
CA ARG A 163 -1.33 -21.84 3.76
C ARG A 163 -2.57 -22.71 3.99
N ASN A 164 -3.69 -22.11 4.37
CA ASN A 164 -4.94 -22.84 4.61
C ASN A 164 -5.49 -23.47 3.33
N LEU A 165 -5.29 -22.82 2.18
CA LEU A 165 -5.63 -23.34 0.86
C LEU A 165 -4.63 -24.40 0.34
N GLY A 166 -3.58 -24.73 1.10
CA GLY A 166 -2.62 -25.77 0.76
C GLY A 166 -1.55 -25.35 -0.25
N TYR A 167 -1.45 -24.06 -0.60
CA TYR A 167 -0.37 -23.58 -1.46
C TYR A 167 0.96 -23.54 -0.71
N PRO A 168 2.08 -23.86 -1.39
CA PRO A 168 3.40 -23.66 -0.81
C PRO A 168 3.66 -22.16 -0.60
N LEU A 169 4.34 -21.83 0.51
CA LEU A 169 4.83 -20.50 0.79
C LEU A 169 6.10 -20.59 1.63
N ARG A 170 7.21 -20.85 0.94
CA ARG A 170 8.54 -21.20 1.43
C ARG A 170 9.62 -20.48 0.61
N ASN A 171 10.86 -20.50 1.11
CA ASN A 171 12.03 -19.89 0.48
C ASN A 171 11.82 -18.41 0.07
N PHE A 172 11.13 -17.63 0.90
CA PHE A 172 10.87 -16.21 0.64
C PHE A 172 11.53 -15.32 1.69
N THR A 173 11.73 -14.05 1.34
CA THR A 173 12.32 -13.05 2.22
C THR A 173 11.30 -12.03 2.67
N THR A 174 11.29 -11.69 3.95
CA THR A 174 10.56 -10.54 4.48
C THR A 174 11.52 -9.53 5.08
N ALA A 175 11.20 -8.25 4.96
CA ALA A 175 11.94 -7.19 5.63
C ALA A 175 10.99 -6.14 6.21
N ASN A 176 11.27 -5.67 7.43
CA ASN A 176 10.60 -4.52 8.02
C ASN A 176 11.56 -3.33 8.10
N PHE A 177 11.16 -2.18 7.56
CA PHE A 177 11.88 -0.92 7.65
C PHE A 177 11.08 0.10 8.45
N ASP A 178 11.65 0.56 9.54
CA ASP A 178 10.99 1.52 10.43
C ASP A 178 12.02 2.31 11.25
N PHE A 179 11.64 3.47 11.76
CA PHE A 179 12.44 4.22 12.74
C PHE A 179 12.51 3.47 14.07
N ILE A 180 11.45 2.71 14.40
CA ILE A 180 11.29 1.99 15.68
C ILE A 180 10.84 0.55 15.43
N GLN A 181 11.34 -0.38 16.24
CA GLN A 181 10.93 -1.79 16.18
C GLN A 181 9.63 -2.03 16.94
N HIS A 182 8.52 -2.13 16.20
CA HIS A 182 7.20 -2.42 16.76
C HIS A 182 6.93 -3.92 16.88
N TYR A 183 6.14 -4.32 17.88
CA TYR A 183 5.77 -5.73 18.12
C TYR A 183 5.11 -6.39 16.90
N ARG A 184 4.17 -5.71 16.25
CA ARG A 184 3.39 -6.26 15.14
C ARG A 184 4.24 -6.53 13.90
N PRO A 185 5.01 -5.58 13.35
CA PRO A 185 5.91 -5.88 12.25
C PRO A 185 6.93 -6.97 12.61
N LEU A 186 7.51 -6.94 13.82
CA LEU A 186 8.45 -7.97 14.24
C LEU A 186 7.81 -9.36 14.28
N ALA A 187 6.61 -9.49 14.83
CA ALA A 187 5.92 -10.77 14.92
C ALA A 187 5.34 -11.22 13.57
N ASN A 188 4.60 -10.33 12.90
CA ASN A 188 3.69 -10.64 11.79
C ASN A 188 4.34 -10.49 10.41
N VAL A 189 5.48 -9.80 10.30
CA VAL A 189 6.25 -9.70 9.06
C VAL A 189 7.56 -10.50 9.18
N VAL A 190 8.33 -10.25 10.24
CA VAL A 190 9.72 -10.75 10.34
C VAL A 190 9.82 -12.18 10.88
N ARG A 191 8.95 -12.60 11.81
CA ARG A 191 9.10 -13.90 12.50
C ARG A 191 8.12 -14.98 12.04
N ARG A 192 6.83 -14.78 12.28
CA ARG A 192 5.80 -15.83 12.08
C ARG A 192 5.67 -16.30 10.62
N PRO A 193 5.71 -15.42 9.60
CA PRO A 193 5.55 -15.87 8.21
C PRO A 193 6.68 -16.79 7.74
N VAL A 194 7.90 -16.60 8.25
CA VAL A 194 9.10 -17.31 7.81
C VAL A 194 9.57 -18.39 8.80
N ALA A 195 8.76 -18.69 9.82
CA ALA A 195 9.05 -19.69 10.85
C ALA A 195 9.26 -21.10 10.25
N ASP A 196 9.85 -22.00 11.05
CA ASP A 196 10.10 -23.40 10.69
C ASP A 196 10.89 -23.59 9.38
N GLY A 197 11.77 -22.62 9.08
CA GLY A 197 12.60 -22.64 7.87
C GLY A 197 11.87 -22.25 6.58
N ALA A 198 10.65 -21.69 6.69
CA ALA A 198 9.89 -21.23 5.52
C ALA A 198 10.54 -20.02 4.82
N GLY A 199 11.47 -19.30 5.43
CA GLY A 199 12.13 -18.18 4.77
C GLY A 199 13.12 -17.44 5.65
N LYS A 200 13.40 -16.18 5.31
CA LYS A 200 14.27 -15.29 6.08
C LYS A 200 13.58 -13.96 6.34
N GLY A 201 13.59 -13.53 7.60
CA GLY A 201 13.03 -12.26 8.02
C GLY A 201 14.11 -11.31 8.51
N TYR A 202 14.05 -10.06 8.08
CA TYR A 202 14.99 -9.00 8.45
C TYR A 202 14.26 -7.84 9.09
N SER A 203 14.90 -7.20 10.07
CA SER A 203 14.44 -5.93 10.59
C SER A 203 15.54 -4.89 10.49
N ILE A 204 15.21 -3.77 9.87
CA ILE A 204 16.14 -2.71 9.51
C ILE A 204 15.62 -1.42 10.13
N THR A 205 16.33 -0.95 11.16
CA THR A 205 15.99 0.28 11.86
C THR A 205 16.74 1.46 11.27
N GLY A 206 16.04 2.51 10.87
CA GLY A 206 16.67 3.72 10.38
C GLY A 206 15.71 4.66 9.68
N HIS A 207 16.20 5.85 9.39
CA HIS A 207 15.42 6.90 8.75
C HIS A 207 15.00 6.53 7.33
N HIS A 208 13.70 6.54 6.99
CA HIS A 208 13.19 6.13 5.67
C HIS A 208 13.78 6.95 4.54
N GLU A 209 13.96 8.25 4.75
CA GLU A 209 14.59 9.21 3.83
C GLU A 209 16.05 8.82 3.48
N LEU A 210 16.69 7.99 4.30
CA LEU A 210 18.01 7.42 4.03
C LEU A 210 17.90 5.97 3.54
N MET A 211 17.15 5.14 4.27
CA MET A 211 17.14 3.68 4.08
C MET A 211 16.49 3.27 2.76
N ILE A 212 15.41 3.93 2.34
CA ILE A 212 14.70 3.57 1.10
C ILE A 212 15.56 3.92 -0.13
N PRO A 213 16.14 5.13 -0.25
CA PRO A 213 17.06 5.44 -1.34
C PRO A 213 18.31 4.54 -1.36
N LEU A 214 18.87 4.20 -0.19
CA LEU A 214 20.03 3.30 -0.10
C LEU A 214 19.69 1.87 -0.56
N LEU A 215 18.53 1.34 -0.15
CA LEU A 215 18.06 0.04 -0.63
C LEU A 215 17.90 0.05 -2.15
N ALA A 216 17.23 1.07 -2.69
CA ALA A 216 17.05 1.21 -4.13
C ALA A 216 18.40 1.25 -4.86
N ALA A 217 19.35 2.07 -4.38
CA ALA A 217 20.68 2.18 -4.96
C ALA A 217 21.46 0.84 -4.90
N ALA A 218 21.36 0.11 -3.79
CA ALA A 218 22.01 -1.19 -3.62
C ALA A 218 21.48 -2.25 -4.60
N VAL A 219 20.15 -2.34 -4.75
CA VAL A 219 19.51 -3.26 -5.70
C VAL A 219 19.89 -2.90 -7.14
N ILE A 220 19.79 -1.62 -7.51
CA ILE A 220 20.17 -1.14 -8.83
C ILE A 220 21.64 -1.46 -9.14
N ARG A 221 22.55 -1.23 -8.19
CA ARG A 221 23.98 -1.47 -8.40
C ARG A 221 24.29 -2.96 -8.59
N ARG A 222 23.67 -3.83 -7.79
CA ARG A 222 23.90 -5.29 -7.87
C ARG A 222 23.33 -5.91 -9.15
N SER A 223 22.28 -5.32 -9.72
CA SER A 223 21.66 -5.81 -10.96
C SER A 223 22.46 -5.54 -12.25
N LYS A 224 23.52 -4.72 -12.19
CA LYS A 224 24.34 -4.36 -13.36
C LYS A 224 25.50 -5.36 -13.63
N PHE A 225 25.46 -6.55 -13.03
CA PHE A 225 26.45 -7.60 -13.19
C PHE A 225 25.76 -8.93 -13.49
#